data_AF-A0A7V9UV23-F1
#
_entry.id   AF-A0A7V9UV23-F1
#
_cell.length_a   1.000
_cell.length_b   1.000
_cell.length_c   1.000
_cell.angle_alpha   90.00
_cell.angle_beta   90.00
_cell.angle_gamma   90.00
#
_symmetry.space_group_name_H-M   'P 1'
#
loop_
_entity.id
_entity.type
_entity.pdbx_description
1 polymer ?
#
loop_
_entity_poly.entity_id
_entity_poly.type
_entity_poly.pdbx_seq_one_letter_code
_entity_poly.pdbx_strand_id
1 'polypeptide(L)'
;MKFMIRISEAEFAGICAGIRQDRHVIRKHNPIGTEDETLFWMLLSCLISYLSLSEIETPCFTGIPNAETYRQAILFILQDRKTADFNAEIYLTKLIEI
;
A
#
# COMPACT_ATOMS: atom_id res chain seq x y z
N MET A 1 4.91 -4.94 26.12
CA MET A 1 5.37 -3.93 25.14
C MET A 1 4.91 -4.41 23.77
N LYS A 2 3.94 -3.74 23.13
CA LYS A 2 3.49 -4.12 21.78
C LYS A 2 4.60 -3.68 20.83
N PHE A 3 5.26 -4.62 20.14
CA PHE A 3 6.31 -4.29 19.18
C PHE A 3 5.64 -3.64 17.97
N MET A 4 5.90 -2.36 17.75
CA MET A 4 5.35 -1.64 16.60
C MET A 4 6.27 -1.89 15.40
N ILE A 5 5.80 -2.70 14.46
CA ILE A 5 6.58 -2.99 13.24
C ILE A 5 6.65 -1.71 12.40
N ARG A 6 7.85 -1.39 11.95
CA ARG A 6 8.12 -0.27 11.03
C ARG A 6 8.73 -0.81 9.74
N ILE A 7 8.65 -0.02 8.68
CA ILE A 7 9.16 -0.35 7.36
C ILE A 7 10.24 0.65 6.94
N SER A 8 11.34 0.13 6.42
CA SER A 8 12.38 0.91 5.75
C SER A 8 11.99 1.25 4.31
N GLU A 9 12.68 2.23 3.73
CA GLU A 9 12.48 2.58 2.32
C GLU A 9 12.74 1.38 1.39
N ALA A 10 13.78 0.59 1.65
CA ALA A 10 14.16 -0.56 0.83
C ALA A 10 13.08 -1.66 0.86
N GLU A 11 12.51 -1.95 2.03
CA GLU A 11 11.42 -2.92 2.17
C GLU A 11 10.15 -2.44 1.44
N PHE A 12 9.79 -1.17 1.62
CA PHE A 12 8.63 -0.57 0.94
C PHE A 12 8.81 -0.59 -0.58
N ALA A 13 9.99 -0.19 -1.06
CA ALA A 13 10.35 -0.25 -2.47
C ALA A 13 10.27 -1.68 -3.02
N GLY A 14 10.75 -2.67 -2.26
CA GLY A 14 10.68 -4.08 -2.63
C GLY A 14 9.25 -4.59 -2.79
N ILE A 15 8.34 -4.23 -1.86
CA ILE A 15 6.92 -4.58 -1.95
C ILE A 15 6.30 -3.95 -3.22
N CYS A 16 6.51 -2.65 -3.44
CA CYS A 16 6.00 -1.95 -4.62
C CYS A 16 6.52 -2.58 -5.93
N ALA A 17 7.81 -2.92 -5.98
CA ALA A 17 8.41 -3.56 -7.15
C ALA A 17 7.82 -4.95 -7.42
N GLY A 18 7.64 -5.77 -6.38
CA GLY A 18 7.01 -7.09 -6.51
C GLY A 18 5.57 -7.00 -7.03
N ILE A 19 4.76 -6.10 -6.47
CA ILE A 19 3.39 -5.88 -6.94
C ILE A 19 3.38 -5.41 -8.41
N ARG A 20 4.27 -4.48 -8.78
CA ARG A 20 4.38 -4.01 -10.18
C ARG A 20 4.74 -5.16 -11.12
N GLN A 21 5.69 -6.00 -10.74
CA GLN A 21 6.11 -7.16 -11.53
C GLN A 21 4.94 -8.14 -11.75
N ASP A 22 4.12 -8.37 -10.73
CA ASP A 22 3.00 -9.30 -10.76
C ASP A 22 1.66 -8.65 -11.17
N ARG A 23 1.67 -7.39 -11.62
CA ARG A 23 0.45 -6.58 -11.89
C ARG A 23 -0.58 -7.31 -12.76
N HIS A 24 -0.14 -7.99 -13.81
CA HIS A 24 -1.03 -8.72 -14.72
C HIS A 24 -1.73 -9.91 -14.04
N VAL A 25 -1.02 -10.61 -13.14
CA VAL A 25 -1.56 -11.73 -12.36
C VAL A 25 -2.53 -11.21 -11.31
N ILE A 26 -2.16 -10.15 -10.60
CA ILE A 26 -2.98 -9.52 -9.57
C ILE A 26 -4.30 -9.02 -10.17
N ARG A 27 -4.23 -8.29 -11.29
CA ARG A 27 -5.39 -7.77 -12.05
C ARG A 27 -6.33 -8.89 -12.49
N LYS A 28 -5.78 -9.99 -12.98
CA LYS A 28 -6.56 -11.14 -13.48
C LYS A 28 -7.40 -11.78 -12.38
N HIS A 29 -6.92 -11.83 -11.14
CA HIS A 29 -7.59 -12.52 -10.04
C HIS A 29 -8.40 -11.59 -9.12
N ASN A 30 -8.16 -10.27 -9.17
CA ASN A 30 -8.76 -9.29 -8.24
C ASN A 30 -9.29 -8.05 -8.98
N PRO A 31 -10.32 -8.16 -9.84
CA PRO A 31 -10.84 -7.01 -10.57
C PRO A 31 -11.73 -6.14 -9.67
N ILE A 32 -11.12 -5.28 -8.85
CA ILE A 32 -11.83 -4.40 -7.89
C ILE A 32 -12.19 -3.03 -8.50
N GLY A 33 -11.64 -2.71 -9.67
CA GLY A 33 -11.89 -1.45 -10.38
C GLY A 33 -10.88 -1.21 -11.49
N THR A 34 -10.33 0.01 -11.57
CA THR A 34 -9.17 0.33 -12.42
C THR A 34 -7.90 -0.42 -11.99
N GLU A 35 -6.86 -0.35 -12.83
CA GLU A 35 -5.59 -1.03 -12.55
C GLU A 35 -4.96 -0.47 -11.29
N ASP A 36 -4.87 0.85 -11.25
CA ASP A 36 -4.36 1.63 -10.12
C ASP A 36 -5.10 1.30 -8.82
N GLU A 37 -6.44 1.23 -8.86
CA GLU A 37 -7.25 0.78 -7.72
C GLU A 37 -6.83 -0.60 -7.24
N THR A 38 -6.67 -1.53 -8.16
CA THR A 38 -6.31 -2.92 -7.84
C THR A 38 -4.89 -3.00 -7.24
N LEU A 39 -3.94 -2.27 -7.81
CA LEU A 39 -2.55 -2.28 -7.34
C LEU A 39 -2.39 -1.57 -5.99
N PHE A 40 -3.06 -0.43 -5.77
CA PHE A 40 -3.06 0.24 -4.47
C PHE A 40 -3.83 -0.56 -3.41
N TRP A 41 -4.94 -1.20 -3.76
CA TRP A 41 -5.62 -2.11 -2.85
C TRP A 41 -4.73 -3.29 -2.42
N MET A 42 -3.99 -3.88 -3.37
CA MET A 42 -3.04 -4.96 -3.07
C MET A 42 -1.93 -4.45 -2.15
N LEU A 43 -1.34 -3.29 -2.47
CA LEU A 43 -0.31 -2.67 -1.64
C LEU A 43 -0.81 -2.39 -0.22
N LEU A 44 -1.99 -1.81 -0.07
CA LEU A 44 -2.61 -1.57 1.24
C LEU A 44 -2.78 -2.89 2.02
N SER A 45 -3.25 -3.93 1.36
CA SER A 45 -3.44 -5.26 1.97
C SER A 45 -2.11 -5.87 2.43
N CYS A 46 -1.06 -5.76 1.61
CA CYS A 46 0.30 -6.17 1.98
C CYS A 46 0.82 -5.38 3.19
N LEU A 47 0.61 -4.06 3.22
CA LEU A 47 1.07 -3.22 4.34
C LEU A 47 0.34 -3.50 5.64
N ILE A 48 -0.98 -3.70 5.60
CA ILE A 48 -1.77 -4.09 6.78
C ILE A 48 -1.19 -5.38 7.39
N SER A 49 -0.92 -6.38 6.53
CA SER A 49 -0.32 -7.65 6.97
C SER A 49 1.12 -7.48 7.46
N TYR A 50 1.97 -6.78 6.70
CA TYR A 50 3.39 -6.60 6.99
C TYR A 50 3.62 -5.85 8.30
N LEU A 51 2.89 -4.75 8.49
CA LEU A 51 3.00 -3.90 9.67
C LEU A 51 2.20 -4.43 10.87
N SER A 52 1.48 -5.56 10.68
CA SER A 52 0.58 -6.14 11.68
C SER A 52 -0.38 -5.10 12.27
N LEU A 53 -1.01 -4.29 11.40
CA LEU A 53 -1.94 -3.26 11.83
C LEU A 53 -3.16 -3.90 12.48
N SER A 54 -3.59 -3.34 13.61
CA SER A 54 -4.86 -3.73 14.21
C SER A 54 -6.04 -3.11 13.46
N GLU A 55 -7.25 -3.62 13.71
CA GLU A 55 -8.47 -3.10 13.08
C GLU A 55 -8.64 -1.59 13.31
N ILE A 56 -8.28 -1.09 14.50
CA ILE A 56 -8.36 0.35 14.83
C ILE A 56 -7.33 1.22 14.10
N GLU A 57 -6.26 0.62 13.58
CA GLU A 57 -5.20 1.31 12.82
C GLU A 57 -5.42 1.20 11.31
N THR A 58 -6.38 0.37 10.90
CA THR A 58 -6.71 0.16 9.50
C THR A 58 -7.62 1.30 9.02
N PRO A 59 -7.26 2.02 7.93
CA PRO A 59 -8.09 3.09 7.41
C PRO A 59 -9.48 2.59 7.03
N CYS A 60 -10.51 3.24 7.57
CA CYS A 60 -11.90 3.02 7.19
C CYS A 60 -12.31 4.05 6.13
N PHE A 61 -12.84 3.56 5.01
CA PHE A 61 -13.29 4.40 3.90
C PHE A 61 -14.77 4.74 4.05
N THR A 62 -15.14 6.01 3.84
CA THR A 62 -16.54 6.43 3.73
C THR A 62 -16.98 6.35 2.26
N GLY A 63 -17.78 5.35 1.90
CA GLY A 63 -18.29 5.16 0.54
C GLY A 63 -17.49 4.16 -0.30
N ILE A 64 -17.58 4.29 -1.64
CA ILE A 64 -16.88 3.41 -2.58
C ILE A 64 -15.44 3.91 -2.76
N PRO A 65 -14.42 3.17 -2.32
CA PRO A 65 -13.03 3.59 -2.47
C PRO A 65 -12.61 3.61 -3.94
N ASN A 66 -11.67 4.49 -4.27
CA ASN A 66 -11.00 4.58 -5.57
C ASN A 66 -9.47 4.62 -5.40
N ALA A 67 -8.72 4.76 -6.50
CA ALA A 67 -7.25 4.72 -6.46
C ALA A 67 -6.67 5.78 -5.52
N GLU A 68 -7.19 7.01 -5.57
CA GLU A 68 -6.76 8.11 -4.70
C GLU A 68 -7.06 7.81 -3.23
N THR A 69 -8.22 7.22 -2.96
CA THR A 69 -8.62 6.80 -1.61
C THR A 69 -7.62 5.80 -1.01
N TYR A 70 -7.21 4.79 -1.80
CA TYR A 70 -6.19 3.83 -1.37
C TYR A 70 -4.81 4.46 -1.22
N ARG A 71 -4.40 5.34 -2.15
CA ARG A 71 -3.14 6.09 -2.08
C ARG A 71 -3.05 6.89 -0.78
N GLN A 72 -4.09 7.64 -0.43
CA GLN A 72 -4.13 8.43 0.81
C GLN A 72 -4.06 7.55 2.06
N ALA A 73 -4.77 6.42 2.08
CA ALA A 73 -4.68 5.46 3.17
C ALA A 73 -3.26 4.89 3.37
N ILE A 74 -2.57 4.57 2.27
CA ILE A 74 -1.18 4.10 2.32
C ILE A 74 -0.28 5.19 2.90
N LEU A 75 -0.40 6.44 2.43
CA LEU A 75 0.40 7.56 2.93
C LEU A 75 0.13 7.81 4.42
N PHE A 76 -1.14 7.75 4.84
CA PHE A 76 -1.53 7.90 6.24
C PHE A 76 -0.89 6.83 7.14
N ILE A 77 -0.99 5.54 6.77
CA ILE A 77 -0.34 4.44 7.51
C ILE A 77 1.16 4.69 7.64
N LEU A 78 1.81 5.13 6.56
CA LEU A 78 3.26 5.34 6.54
C LEU A 78 3.72 6.53 7.39
N GLN A 79 2.86 7.48 7.77
CA GLN A 79 3.29 8.63 8.59
C GLN A 79 3.99 8.19 9.88
N ASP A 80 3.44 7.19 10.57
CA ASP A 80 3.97 6.70 11.85
C ASP A 80 4.68 5.34 11.74
N ARG A 81 4.71 4.74 10.55
CA ARG A 81 5.22 3.38 10.33
C ARG A 81 6.54 3.31 9.59
N LYS A 82 7.15 4.45 9.26
CA LYS A 82 8.49 4.49 8.66
C LYS A 82 9.59 4.32 9.70
N THR A 83 10.61 3.53 9.37
CA THR A 83 11.84 3.41 10.16
C THR A 83 12.67 4.70 10.10
N ALA A 84 12.77 5.29 8.91
CA ALA A 84 13.35 6.61 8.64
C ALA A 84 12.45 7.32 7.63
N ASP A 85 12.40 8.65 7.64
CA ASP A 85 11.56 9.35 6.67
C ASP A 85 12.07 9.14 5.24
N PHE A 86 11.16 8.84 4.33
CA PHE A 86 11.40 8.66 2.90
C PHE A 86 10.16 9.07 2.12
N ASN A 87 10.36 9.46 0.86
CA ASN A 87 9.27 9.91 0.00
C ASN A 87 8.54 8.72 -0.64
N ALA A 88 7.50 8.22 0.04
CA ALA A 88 6.67 7.10 -0.43
C ALA A 88 6.00 7.37 -1.80
N GLU A 89 5.69 8.64 -2.11
CA GLU A 89 4.99 9.02 -3.34
C GLU A 89 5.76 8.65 -4.61
N ILE A 90 7.10 8.64 -4.55
CA ILE A 90 7.95 8.22 -5.67
C ILE A 90 7.65 6.76 -6.03
N TYR A 91 7.49 5.89 -5.05
CA TYR A 91 7.23 4.47 -5.26
C TYR A 91 5.77 4.20 -5.64
N LEU A 92 4.82 4.97 -5.09
CA LEU A 92 3.41 4.90 -5.48
C LEU A 92 3.20 5.33 -6.93
N THR A 93 3.92 6.35 -7.38
CA THR A 93 3.88 6.79 -8.78
C THR A 93 4.48 5.72 -9.69
N LYS A 94 5.65 5.20 -9.35
CA LYS A 94 6.27 4.07 -10.07
C LYS A 94 5.40 2.82 -10.08
N LEU A 95 4.58 2.57 -9.07
CA LEU A 95 3.72 1.38 -9.05
C LEU A 95 2.71 1.36 -10.21
N ILE A 96 2.18 2.53 -10.57
CA ILE A 96 1.11 2.68 -11.57
C ILE A 96 1.62 3.18 -12.93
N GLU A 97 2.90 3.55 -13.04
CA GLU A 97 3.52 3.87 -14.32
C GLU A 97 3.49 2.67 -15.27
N ILE A 98 3.03 2.91 -16.51
CA ILE A 98 2.91 1.91 -17.57
C ILE A 98 4.29 1.45 -18.02
#